data_AF-A0A955XAW7-F1
#
_entry.id   AF-A0A955XAW7-F1
#
_cell.length_a   1.000
_cell.length_b   1.000
_cell.length_c   1.000
_cell.angle_alpha   90.00
_cell.angle_beta   90.00
_cell.angle_gamma   90.00
#
_symmetry.space_group_name_H-M   'P 1'
#
loop_
_entity.id
_entity.type
_entity.pdbx_description
1 polymer ?
#
loop_
_entity_poly.entity_id
_entity_poly.type
_entity_poly.pdbx_seq_one_letter_code
_entity_poly.pdbx_strand_id
1 'polypeptide(L)'
;MRSAVILLALGLTSGCLPTSEQVDLQAPWQDGELTRYDVVTDDGRLVDAAAWAIHREGEGWALRTREVSGQVSEAVLDARLRPLSGTSSTASARTELRYGEETITISKHPKKGDPSTETLPRPVGALDNAQLLQTLRALPFAEGHVAIHRVVGGAGSMLPATVTVVDRATLDGPAGPMETWHVVLDLAWMRHEAWYAAAPPHLLVRYRNPLAKETYQLRSWRLGLGAEDVGPVPDPAVPEPGQVPVAWGLVAMMAVIQVPVMGLVPILLGFWLARRFRLGWKLWAAGAAAFVASQVVHLPLNWAVGLMGPPRGLGLLSLPGMAVAAGLSAGLCEEIARYLVLRFGLQRLRRSKANPQGSSPGFWQEALQFGAGHGGIEAMIMALLTLVSLSVMLVLHWVPGILRLEPDTLRQTLEAADGFWHTPIPLTLAGAVERLSALTAHVAMTVLVMRTVATRNLAWLGAAILAHAALDATAVFFAMRFGAWPTEAVVAVYALGFLAIILGLRKAHWPAPALSPTPAAPSR
;
A
#
# COMPACT_ATOMS: atom_id res chain seq x y z
N MET A 1 -41.09 17.39 3.84
CA MET A 1 -41.03 16.27 4.82
C MET A 1 -40.88 14.99 4.01
N ARG A 2 -39.85 14.14 4.07
CA ARG A 2 -38.68 13.98 4.94
C ARG A 2 -37.51 13.55 4.04
N SER A 3 -36.39 14.25 4.07
CA SER A 3 -35.14 13.79 3.45
C SER A 3 -34.39 12.98 4.49
N ALA A 4 -34.25 11.68 4.26
CA ALA A 4 -33.42 10.80 5.07
C ALA A 4 -31.95 11.04 4.71
N VAL A 5 -31.27 11.85 5.53
CA VAL A 5 -29.81 11.90 5.58
C VAL A 5 -29.39 10.70 6.43
N ILE A 6 -28.92 9.64 5.79
CA ILE A 6 -28.22 8.55 6.48
C ILE A 6 -26.84 9.10 6.85
N LEU A 7 -26.74 9.59 8.08
CA LEU A 7 -25.47 9.82 8.76
C LEU A 7 -24.84 8.46 9.04
N LEU A 8 -23.80 8.13 8.28
CA LEU A 8 -22.91 7.02 8.61
C LEU A 8 -22.14 7.44 9.87
N ALA A 9 -22.60 6.96 11.03
CA ALA A 9 -21.91 7.17 12.29
C ALA A 9 -20.55 6.47 12.24
N LEU A 10 -19.46 7.24 12.20
CA LEU A 10 -18.12 6.75 12.50
C LEU A 10 -18.11 6.26 13.95
N GLY A 11 -18.16 4.95 14.13
CA GLY A 11 -17.84 4.29 15.39
C GLY A 11 -16.35 4.45 15.70
N LEU A 12 -15.97 5.58 16.29
CA LEU A 12 -14.73 5.71 17.06
C LEU A 12 -14.94 4.99 18.39
N THR A 13 -14.95 3.66 18.38
CA THR A 13 -14.73 2.90 19.61
C THR A 13 -13.22 2.82 19.82
N SER A 14 -12.70 3.82 20.53
CA SER A 14 -11.44 3.72 21.25
C SER A 14 -11.63 2.65 22.34
N GLY A 15 -11.53 1.38 21.97
CA GLY A 15 -11.46 0.30 22.94
C GLY A 15 -10.25 0.56 23.83
N CYS A 16 -10.46 0.58 25.14
CA CYS A 16 -9.37 0.54 26.11
C CYS A 16 -8.41 -0.57 25.70
N LEU A 17 -7.19 -0.21 25.29
CA LEU A 17 -6.13 -1.18 25.07
C LEU A 17 -5.93 -1.93 26.40
N PRO A 18 -6.08 -3.26 26.44
CA PRO A 18 -5.79 -4.02 27.65
C PRO A 18 -4.33 -3.74 28.04
N THR A 19 -4.13 -3.52 29.34
CA THR A 19 -2.82 -3.23 29.90
C THR A 19 -1.90 -4.41 29.60
N SER A 20 -0.73 -4.16 29.01
CA SER A 20 0.20 -5.23 28.64
C SER A 20 0.71 -5.90 29.91
N GLU A 21 0.22 -7.11 30.20
CA GLU A 21 0.88 -7.97 31.18
C GLU A 21 2.22 -8.36 30.56
N GLN A 22 3.34 -7.88 31.13
CA GLN A 22 4.66 -8.36 30.74
C GLN A 22 4.77 -9.81 31.21
N VAL A 23 4.42 -10.75 30.32
CA VAL A 23 4.64 -12.16 30.56
C VAL A 23 6.15 -12.40 30.59
N ASP A 24 6.66 -12.96 31.68
CA ASP A 24 8.05 -13.40 31.78
C ASP A 24 8.22 -14.64 30.90
N LEU A 25 8.63 -14.43 29.65
CA LEU A 25 8.74 -15.48 28.64
C LEU A 25 10.02 -16.31 28.89
N GLN A 26 9.86 -17.63 28.90
CA GLN A 26 10.98 -18.56 28.93
C GLN A 26 11.14 -19.24 27.56
N ALA A 27 12.38 -19.54 27.18
CA ALA A 27 12.68 -20.24 25.94
C ALA A 27 12.07 -21.67 25.96
N PRO A 28 11.13 -22.01 25.05
CA PRO A 28 10.62 -23.37 24.91
C PRO A 28 11.56 -24.29 24.12
N TRP A 29 12.61 -23.76 23.48
CA TRP A 29 13.54 -24.48 22.62
C TRP A 29 14.81 -24.92 23.36
N GLN A 30 15.62 -25.75 22.71
CA GLN A 30 16.91 -26.20 23.21
C GLN A 30 18.07 -25.72 22.33
N ASP A 31 19.29 -25.84 22.83
CA ASP A 31 20.49 -25.49 22.07
C ASP A 31 20.68 -26.44 20.87
N GLY A 32 20.93 -25.87 19.70
CA GLY A 32 21.09 -26.60 18.44
C GLY A 32 19.79 -26.97 17.73
N GLU A 33 18.65 -26.43 18.18
CA GLU A 33 17.36 -26.60 17.50
C GLU A 33 17.43 -26.00 16.08
N LEU A 34 16.92 -26.74 15.10
CA LEU A 34 16.89 -26.36 13.69
C LEU A 34 15.53 -26.72 13.10
N THR A 35 14.85 -25.77 12.48
CA THR A 35 13.59 -26.00 11.75
C THR A 35 13.74 -25.54 10.31
N ARG A 36 13.18 -26.30 9.36
CA ARG A 36 13.27 -26.06 7.91
C ARG A 36 11.88 -25.96 7.30
N TYR A 37 11.72 -25.06 6.34
CA TYR A 37 10.43 -24.67 5.79
C TYR A 37 10.44 -24.63 4.26
N ASP A 38 9.31 -25.00 3.69
CA ASP A 38 8.91 -24.58 2.35
C ASP A 38 8.37 -23.17 2.38
N VAL A 39 8.80 -22.32 1.45
CA VAL A 39 8.16 -21.02 1.21
C VAL A 39 7.39 -21.13 -0.09
N VAL A 40 6.06 -21.06 0.00
CA VAL A 40 5.16 -21.19 -1.14
C VAL A 40 4.32 -19.94 -1.34
N THR A 41 3.97 -19.64 -2.59
CA THR A 41 2.98 -18.59 -2.91
C THR A 41 1.55 -19.03 -2.55
N ASP A 42 0.60 -18.09 -2.57
CA ASP A 42 -0.83 -18.38 -2.28
C ASP A 42 -1.45 -19.47 -3.19
N ASP A 43 -0.89 -19.71 -4.39
CA ASP A 43 -1.29 -20.78 -5.33
C ASP A 43 -0.53 -22.11 -5.10
N GLY A 44 0.30 -22.18 -4.06
CA GLY A 44 0.97 -23.42 -3.61
C GLY A 44 2.30 -23.73 -4.31
N ARG A 45 2.83 -22.82 -5.13
CA ARG A 45 4.11 -23.00 -5.81
C ARG A 45 5.29 -22.71 -4.89
N LEU A 46 6.28 -23.59 -4.88
CA LEU A 46 7.52 -23.41 -4.14
C LEU A 46 8.37 -22.30 -4.77
N VAL A 47 8.67 -21.26 -3.99
CA VAL A 47 9.46 -20.09 -4.41
C VAL A 47 10.77 -19.96 -3.64
N ASP A 48 10.84 -20.47 -2.42
CA ASP A 48 12.05 -20.43 -1.61
C ASP A 48 12.04 -21.56 -0.55
N ALA A 49 13.14 -21.71 0.17
CA ALA A 49 13.23 -22.52 1.37
C ALA A 49 13.91 -21.74 2.48
N ALA A 50 13.45 -21.91 3.71
CA ALA A 50 13.96 -21.18 4.87
C ALA A 50 14.35 -22.12 6.02
N ALA A 51 15.33 -21.70 6.82
CA ALA A 51 15.75 -22.41 8.02
C ALA A 51 15.91 -21.46 9.20
N TRP A 52 15.33 -21.82 10.35
CA TRP A 52 15.59 -21.19 11.64
C TRP A 52 16.51 -22.09 12.46
N ALA A 53 17.68 -21.56 12.81
CA ALA A 53 18.63 -22.18 13.71
C ALA A 53 18.65 -21.42 15.04
N ILE A 54 18.61 -22.15 16.15
CA ILE A 54 18.65 -21.57 17.50
C ILE A 54 19.84 -22.14 18.25
N HIS A 55 20.66 -21.25 18.80
CA HIS A 55 21.85 -21.61 19.55
C HIS A 55 21.93 -20.85 20.86
N ARG A 56 22.55 -21.46 21.86
CA ARG A 56 22.88 -20.78 23.12
C ARG A 56 24.03 -19.79 22.89
N GLU A 57 23.87 -18.56 23.36
CA GLU A 57 24.90 -17.53 23.28
C GLU A 57 25.10 -16.90 24.67
N GLY A 58 26.18 -17.30 25.35
CA GLY A 58 26.37 -16.99 26.77
C GLY A 58 25.20 -17.52 27.62
N GLU A 59 24.61 -16.63 28.43
CA GLU A 59 23.40 -16.92 29.21
C GLU A 59 22.09 -16.80 28.40
N GLY A 60 22.18 -16.33 27.15
CA GLY A 60 21.04 -16.05 26.28
C GLY A 60 20.97 -16.95 25.05
N TRP A 61 20.41 -16.40 23.96
CA TRP A 61 20.09 -17.15 22.75
C TRP A 61 20.36 -16.36 21.48
N ALA A 62 20.88 -17.03 20.45
CA ALA A 62 20.96 -16.54 19.08
C ALA A 62 19.91 -17.23 18.22
N LEU A 63 19.04 -16.45 17.59
CA LEU A 63 18.01 -16.93 16.67
C LEU A 63 18.37 -16.47 15.27
N ARG A 64 18.74 -17.40 14.40
CA ARG A 64 19.19 -17.11 13.03
C ARG A 64 18.23 -17.68 12.00
N THR A 65 17.77 -16.84 11.09
CA THR A 65 17.00 -17.24 9.90
C THR A 65 17.90 -17.17 8.68
N ARG A 66 17.80 -18.17 7.80
CA ARG A 66 18.43 -18.17 6.49
C ARG A 66 17.41 -18.62 5.46
N GLU A 67 17.27 -17.86 4.41
CA GLU A 67 16.52 -18.23 3.21
C GLU A 67 17.50 -18.63 2.09
N VAL A 68 17.09 -19.55 1.21
CA VAL A 68 17.90 -19.94 0.04
C VAL A 68 18.04 -18.76 -0.92
N SER A 69 17.08 -17.84 -0.91
CA SER A 69 17.20 -16.52 -1.54
C SER A 69 18.38 -15.66 -1.03
N GLY A 70 19.04 -16.06 0.06
CA GLY A 70 20.20 -15.36 0.60
C GLY A 70 19.85 -14.24 1.58
N GLN A 71 18.57 -14.08 1.93
CA GLN A 71 18.21 -13.29 3.10
C GLN A 71 18.67 -14.03 4.36
N VAL A 72 19.40 -13.30 5.21
CA VAL A 72 19.87 -13.81 6.50
C VAL A 72 19.54 -12.80 7.58
N SER A 73 18.86 -13.23 8.63
CA SER A 73 18.62 -12.40 9.81
C SER A 73 19.04 -13.12 11.07
N GLU A 74 19.48 -12.38 12.07
CA GLU A 74 19.88 -12.92 13.36
C GLU A 74 19.46 -11.97 14.47
N ALA A 75 18.87 -12.51 15.54
CA ALA A 75 18.61 -11.77 16.78
C ALA A 75 19.33 -12.45 17.93
N VAL A 76 20.09 -11.66 18.70
CA VAL A 76 20.74 -12.11 19.94
C VAL A 76 19.92 -11.61 21.12
N LEU A 77 19.58 -12.52 22.01
CA LEU A 77 18.67 -12.31 23.13
C LEU A 77 19.36 -12.61 24.45
N ASP A 78 18.90 -11.97 25.52
CA ASP A 78 19.27 -12.39 26.86
C ASP A 78 18.46 -13.61 27.36
N ALA A 79 18.73 -14.06 28.58
CA ALA A 79 18.04 -15.20 29.20
C ALA A 79 16.52 -15.02 29.35
N ARG A 80 16.02 -13.78 29.31
CA ARG A 80 14.60 -13.42 29.39
C ARG A 80 14.01 -13.06 28.02
N LEU A 81 14.69 -13.46 26.95
CA LEU A 81 14.28 -13.24 25.55
C LEU A 81 14.19 -11.77 25.14
N ARG A 82 14.85 -10.86 25.86
CA ARG A 82 14.94 -9.45 25.47
C ARG A 82 16.03 -9.28 24.41
N PRO A 83 15.79 -8.52 23.33
CA PRO A 83 16.80 -8.30 22.31
C PRO A 83 17.99 -7.52 22.87
N LEU A 84 19.18 -7.96 22.48
CA LEU A 84 20.48 -7.33 22.69
C LEU A 84 21.02 -6.78 21.37
N SER A 85 20.91 -7.54 20.30
CA SER A 85 21.24 -7.11 18.94
C SER A 85 20.35 -7.79 17.90
N GLY A 86 20.26 -7.16 16.74
CA GLY A 86 19.61 -7.71 15.55
C GLY A 86 20.46 -7.43 14.33
N THR A 87 20.55 -8.36 13.39
CA THR A 87 21.14 -8.13 12.09
C THR A 87 20.21 -8.66 11.01
N SER A 88 20.15 -7.94 9.89
CA SER A 88 19.45 -8.37 8.70
C SER A 88 20.34 -8.06 7.51
N SER A 89 20.68 -9.08 6.74
CA SER A 89 21.48 -8.98 5.53
C SER A 89 20.64 -9.45 4.35
N THR A 90 20.60 -8.62 3.33
CA THR A 90 20.05 -8.94 2.02
C THR A 90 21.16 -8.78 0.98
N ALA A 91 20.85 -9.10 -0.27
CA ALA A 91 21.70 -8.83 -1.44
C ALA A 91 22.27 -7.39 -1.49
N SER A 92 21.46 -6.42 -1.08
CA SER A 92 21.67 -5.00 -1.40
C SER A 92 22.05 -4.15 -0.19
N ALA A 93 21.77 -4.63 1.02
CA ALA A 93 22.06 -3.90 2.25
C ALA A 93 22.17 -4.85 3.45
N ARG A 94 23.00 -4.43 4.42
CA ARG A 94 23.03 -4.99 5.76
C ARG A 94 22.55 -3.93 6.76
N THR A 95 21.69 -4.33 7.68
CA THR A 95 21.26 -3.48 8.79
C THR A 95 21.61 -4.15 10.10
N GLU A 96 22.15 -3.38 11.03
CA GLU A 96 22.48 -3.79 12.38
C GLU A 96 21.67 -2.95 13.38
N LEU A 97 21.10 -3.62 14.37
CA LEU A 97 20.38 -3.03 15.50
C LEU A 97 21.13 -3.39 16.77
N ARG A 98 21.37 -2.41 17.64
CA ARG A 98 21.92 -2.60 18.97
C ARG A 98 20.97 -2.03 20.00
N TYR A 99 20.55 -2.87 20.94
CA TYR A 99 19.57 -2.53 21.95
C TYR A 99 20.30 -2.15 23.24
N GLY A 100 20.37 -0.84 23.53
CA GLY A 100 20.80 -0.32 24.84
C GLY A 100 19.65 -0.36 25.85
N GLU A 101 19.87 0.19 27.04
CA GLU A 101 18.82 0.24 28.08
C GLU A 101 17.65 1.15 27.67
N GLU A 102 17.95 2.37 27.21
CA GLU A 102 16.94 3.37 26.85
C GLU A 102 16.84 3.64 25.34
N THR A 103 17.81 3.18 24.55
CA THR A 103 17.90 3.49 23.13
C THR A 103 18.18 2.28 22.26
N ILE A 104 17.88 2.40 20.98
CA ILE A 104 18.22 1.45 19.93
C ILE A 104 19.06 2.21 18.90
N THR A 105 20.25 1.69 18.61
CA THR A 105 21.10 2.22 17.54
C THR A 105 20.91 1.36 16.30
N ILE A 106 20.58 1.98 15.17
CA ILE A 106 20.33 1.33 13.90
C ILE A 106 21.39 1.79 12.92
N SER A 107 22.22 0.87 12.43
CA SER A 107 23.27 1.13 11.45
C SER A 107 22.93 0.43 10.14
N LYS A 108 22.70 1.23 9.09
CA LYS A 108 22.41 0.75 7.74
C LYS A 108 23.68 0.85 6.92
N HIS A 109 24.09 -0.29 6.38
CA HIS A 109 25.25 -0.47 5.53
C HIS A 109 24.75 -0.87 4.14
N PRO A 110 24.34 0.10 3.30
CA PRO A 110 23.96 -0.19 1.93
C PRO A 110 25.20 -0.66 1.17
N LYS A 111 25.01 -1.54 0.18
CA LYS A 111 26.10 -1.96 -0.70
C LYS A 111 26.66 -0.81 -1.53
N LYS A 112 25.80 0.16 -1.84
CA LYS A 112 26.14 1.37 -2.60
C LYS A 112 25.55 2.59 -1.91
N GLY A 113 26.39 3.59 -1.66
CA GLY A 113 26.06 4.79 -0.88
C GLY A 113 26.73 4.78 0.48
N ASP A 114 26.58 5.88 1.20
CA ASP A 114 27.20 6.04 2.51
C ASP A 114 26.40 5.29 3.59
N PRO A 115 27.08 4.66 4.56
CA PRO A 115 26.41 4.09 5.71
C PRO A 115 25.73 5.20 6.51
N SER A 116 24.61 4.86 7.14
CA SER A 116 23.88 5.77 8.02
C SER A 116 23.63 5.13 9.37
N THR A 117 23.68 5.93 10.41
CA THR A 117 23.37 5.50 11.78
C THR A 117 22.33 6.43 12.36
N GLU A 118 21.29 5.85 12.96
CA GLU A 118 20.23 6.56 13.65
C GLU A 118 20.05 5.97 15.05
N THR A 119 19.74 6.82 16.02
CA THR A 119 19.45 6.40 17.39
C THR A 119 18.03 6.76 17.73
N LEU A 120 17.26 5.78 18.20
CA LEU A 120 15.86 5.92 18.56
C LEU A 120 15.62 5.51 20.02
N PRO A 121 14.59 6.02 20.70
CA PRO A 121 14.21 5.52 22.01
C PRO A 121 13.79 4.05 21.94
N ARG A 122 14.17 3.24 22.93
CA ARG A 122 13.78 1.83 23.05
C ARG A 122 12.38 1.73 23.66
N PRO A 123 11.39 1.16 22.96
CA PRO A 123 10.11 0.87 23.58
C PRO A 123 10.25 -0.18 24.69
N VAL A 124 9.51 0.00 25.78
CA VAL A 124 9.41 -0.99 26.85
C VAL A 124 8.86 -2.31 26.27
N GLY A 125 9.53 -3.43 26.55
CA GLY A 125 9.12 -4.75 26.04
C GLY A 125 9.30 -4.92 24.52
N ALA A 126 10.16 -4.12 23.88
CA ALA A 126 10.45 -4.25 22.47
C ALA A 126 11.01 -5.65 22.11
N LEU A 127 10.48 -6.26 21.07
CA LEU A 127 10.99 -7.46 20.42
C LEU A 127 11.62 -7.08 19.07
N ASP A 128 12.74 -7.72 18.72
CA ASP A 128 13.26 -7.63 17.36
C ASP A 128 12.36 -8.39 16.38
N ASN A 129 12.22 -7.91 15.15
CA ASN A 129 11.44 -8.61 14.13
C ASN A 129 11.96 -10.03 13.85
N ALA A 130 13.28 -10.24 13.89
CA ALA A 130 13.89 -11.54 13.63
C ALA A 130 13.65 -12.57 14.76
N GLN A 131 13.36 -12.13 15.99
CA GLN A 131 12.99 -13.05 17.08
C GLN A 131 11.49 -13.33 17.16
N LEU A 132 10.64 -12.43 16.65
CA LEU A 132 9.20 -12.39 16.94
C LEU A 132 8.54 -13.77 16.83
N LEU A 133 8.57 -14.38 15.65
CA LEU A 133 7.84 -15.64 15.39
C LEU A 133 8.24 -16.78 16.33
N GLN A 134 9.52 -16.86 16.71
CA GLN A 134 10.00 -17.89 17.62
C GLN A 134 9.67 -17.55 19.07
N THR A 135 9.79 -16.28 19.48
CA THR A 135 9.41 -15.83 20.84
C THR A 135 7.93 -16.12 21.14
N LEU A 136 7.03 -16.05 20.15
CA LEU A 136 5.61 -16.35 20.36
C LEU A 136 5.32 -17.81 20.77
N ARG A 137 6.27 -18.72 20.58
CA ARG A 137 6.17 -20.11 21.06
C ARG A 137 6.15 -20.21 22.58
N ALA A 138 6.59 -19.16 23.28
CA ALA A 138 6.58 -19.04 24.72
C ALA A 138 5.27 -18.47 25.27
N LEU A 139 4.30 -18.12 24.42
CA LEU A 139 3.02 -17.58 24.87
C LEU A 139 2.19 -18.63 25.61
N PRO A 140 1.31 -18.19 26.55
CA PRO A 140 0.25 -19.03 27.06
C PRO A 140 -0.74 -19.37 25.93
N PHE A 141 -0.60 -20.56 25.33
CA PHE A 141 -1.53 -21.03 24.32
C PHE A 141 -2.87 -21.44 24.95
N ALA A 142 -3.77 -20.46 25.05
CA ALA A 142 -5.14 -20.60 25.48
C ALA A 142 -6.06 -19.80 24.55
N GLU A 143 -7.22 -20.35 24.22
CA GLU A 143 -8.19 -19.70 23.33
C GLU A 143 -8.60 -18.32 23.85
N GLY A 144 -8.54 -17.30 23.00
CA GLY A 144 -8.83 -15.91 23.36
C GLY A 144 -7.71 -15.19 24.11
N HIS A 145 -6.55 -15.81 24.34
CA HIS A 145 -5.40 -15.12 24.92
C HIS A 145 -4.91 -13.99 24.00
N VAL A 146 -4.67 -12.80 24.58
CA VAL A 146 -4.19 -11.62 23.86
C VAL A 146 -2.94 -11.08 24.52
N ALA A 147 -1.90 -10.84 23.73
CA ALA A 147 -0.66 -10.18 24.14
C ALA A 147 -0.37 -8.98 23.24
N ILE A 148 0.20 -7.91 23.80
CA ILE A 148 0.58 -6.72 23.05
C ILE A 148 2.10 -6.55 23.15
N HIS A 149 2.76 -6.51 22.00
CA HIS A 149 4.20 -6.31 21.88
C HIS A 149 4.51 -5.05 21.06
N ARG A 150 5.75 -4.56 21.21
CA ARG A 150 6.33 -3.56 20.31
C ARG A 150 7.38 -4.24 19.47
N VAL A 151 7.19 -4.26 18.16
CA VAL A 151 8.11 -4.92 17.23
C VAL A 151 8.97 -3.86 16.56
N VAL A 152 10.29 -4.07 16.62
CA VAL A 152 11.27 -3.23 15.96
C VAL A 152 11.71 -3.92 14.68
N GLY A 153 11.32 -3.33 13.54
CA GLY A 153 11.69 -3.81 12.22
C GLY A 153 13.09 -3.36 11.82
N GLY A 154 13.71 -4.09 10.88
CA GLY A 154 15.09 -3.84 10.43
C GLY A 154 15.34 -2.41 9.92
N ALA A 155 14.32 -1.71 9.40
CA ALA A 155 14.45 -0.33 8.95
C ALA A 155 14.32 0.74 10.06
N GLY A 156 14.13 0.33 11.32
CA GLY A 156 13.85 1.22 12.46
C GLY A 156 12.36 1.49 12.72
N SER A 157 11.48 0.83 11.98
CA SER A 157 10.04 0.94 12.19
C SER A 157 9.64 0.33 13.53
N MET A 158 8.84 1.05 14.32
CA MET A 158 8.29 0.56 15.58
C MET A 158 6.80 0.27 15.40
N LEU A 159 6.45 -1.00 15.27
CA LEU A 159 5.09 -1.43 15.01
C LEU A 159 4.46 -1.95 16.30
N PRO A 160 3.27 -1.49 16.70
CA PRO A 160 2.47 -2.22 17.67
C PRO A 160 2.07 -3.57 17.07
N ALA A 161 2.21 -4.64 17.86
CA ALA A 161 1.79 -5.98 17.51
C ALA A 161 0.75 -6.46 18.52
N THR A 162 -0.47 -6.72 18.06
CA THR A 162 -1.47 -7.43 18.88
C THR A 162 -1.46 -8.88 18.46
N VAL A 163 -1.17 -9.77 19.40
CA VAL A 163 -1.11 -11.22 19.16
C VAL A 163 -2.29 -11.86 19.85
N THR A 164 -3.11 -12.59 19.10
CA THR A 164 -4.31 -13.26 19.61
C THR A 164 -4.23 -14.74 19.31
N VAL A 165 -4.36 -15.59 20.33
CA VAL A 165 -4.54 -17.04 20.18
C VAL A 165 -6.02 -17.29 19.90
N VAL A 166 -6.34 -17.79 18.72
CA VAL A 166 -7.71 -17.81 18.18
C VAL A 166 -8.40 -19.14 18.43
N ASP A 167 -7.87 -20.23 17.88
CA ASP A 167 -8.50 -21.55 17.90
C ASP A 167 -7.45 -22.66 17.75
N ARG A 168 -7.92 -23.91 17.76
CA ARG A 168 -7.11 -25.08 17.42
C ARG A 168 -7.59 -25.71 16.11
N ALA A 169 -6.65 -26.18 15.31
CA ALA A 169 -6.93 -26.92 14.09
C ALA A 169 -5.81 -27.92 13.78
N THR A 170 -6.18 -29.05 13.18
CA THR A 170 -5.23 -29.94 12.51
C THR A 170 -4.83 -29.33 11.17
N LEU A 171 -3.54 -29.20 10.90
CA LEU A 171 -3.02 -28.74 9.62
C LEU A 171 -2.19 -29.82 8.95
N ASP A 172 -2.50 -30.10 7.69
CA ASP A 172 -1.66 -30.87 6.79
C ASP A 172 -0.54 -30.00 6.22
N GLY A 173 0.64 -30.59 6.04
CA GLY A 173 1.79 -29.92 5.43
C GLY A 173 2.90 -30.90 5.06
N PRO A 174 4.05 -30.38 4.61
CA PRO A 174 5.20 -31.21 4.22
C PRO A 174 5.74 -32.08 5.36
N ALA A 175 5.61 -31.62 6.61
CA ALA A 175 5.92 -32.36 7.84
C ALA A 175 4.87 -33.45 8.20
N GLY A 176 3.76 -33.54 7.48
CA GLY A 176 2.58 -34.34 7.83
C GLY A 176 1.54 -33.56 8.64
N PRO A 177 0.43 -34.21 9.01
CA PRO A 177 -0.63 -33.60 9.81
C PRO A 177 -0.15 -33.29 11.24
N MET A 178 -0.43 -32.08 11.73
CA MET A 178 -0.11 -31.66 13.09
C MET A 178 -1.29 -30.93 13.73
N GLU A 179 -1.56 -31.20 15.00
CA GLU A 179 -2.45 -30.37 15.83
C GLU A 179 -1.78 -29.03 16.09
N THR A 180 -2.48 -27.93 15.84
CA THR A 180 -1.93 -26.58 15.95
C THR A 180 -2.85 -25.62 16.68
N TRP A 181 -2.24 -24.60 17.29
CA TRP A 181 -2.90 -23.37 17.71
C TRP A 181 -2.76 -22.32 16.61
N HIS A 182 -3.88 -21.74 16.20
CA HIS A 182 -3.92 -20.60 15.31
C HIS A 182 -3.70 -19.29 16.09
N VAL A 183 -2.73 -18.51 15.65
CA VAL A 183 -2.35 -17.23 16.22
C VAL A 183 -2.43 -16.15 15.15
N VAL A 184 -3.17 -15.09 15.44
CA VAL A 184 -3.27 -13.91 14.59
C VAL A 184 -2.36 -12.82 15.15
N LEU A 185 -1.54 -12.22 14.28
CA LEU A 185 -0.65 -11.11 14.62
C LEU A 185 -1.08 -9.88 13.81
N ASP A 186 -1.66 -8.89 14.47
CA ASP A 186 -1.96 -7.59 13.87
C ASP A 186 -0.77 -6.65 14.06
N LEU A 187 0.05 -6.50 13.02
CA LEU A 187 1.20 -5.59 12.95
C LEU A 187 0.74 -4.27 12.32
N ALA A 188 0.42 -3.29 13.18
CA ALA A 188 -0.29 -2.06 12.80
C ALA A 188 -1.63 -2.35 12.09
N TRP A 189 -1.68 -2.23 10.77
CA TRP A 189 -2.88 -2.50 9.95
C TRP A 189 -2.79 -3.79 9.14
N MET A 190 -1.68 -4.52 9.24
CA MET A 190 -1.44 -5.78 8.55
C MET A 190 -1.76 -6.97 9.45
N ARG A 191 -2.62 -7.88 8.96
CA ARG A 191 -2.98 -9.10 9.68
C ARG A 191 -2.16 -10.27 9.15
N HIS A 192 -1.29 -10.80 10.01
CA HIS A 192 -0.53 -12.01 9.76
C HIS A 192 -1.16 -13.19 10.50
N GLU A 193 -0.94 -14.39 9.98
CA GLU A 193 -1.48 -15.62 10.57
C GLU A 193 -0.32 -16.62 10.77
N ALA A 194 -0.23 -17.20 11.95
CA ALA A 194 0.76 -18.20 12.31
C ALA A 194 0.07 -19.38 12.99
N TRP A 195 0.62 -20.58 12.79
CA TRP A 195 0.14 -21.80 13.41
C TRP A 195 1.29 -22.48 14.12
N TYR A 196 1.12 -22.75 15.40
CA TYR A 196 2.13 -23.37 16.26
C TYR A 196 1.67 -24.75 16.70
N ALA A 197 2.56 -25.72 16.76
CA ALA A 197 2.22 -27.07 17.19
C ALA A 197 1.61 -27.05 18.61
N ALA A 198 0.55 -27.82 18.82
CA ALA A 198 -0.12 -27.90 20.11
C ALA A 198 0.77 -28.55 21.18
N ALA A 199 1.66 -29.47 20.77
CA ALA A 199 2.63 -30.10 21.64
C ALA A 199 3.87 -29.19 21.86
N PRO A 200 4.45 -29.15 23.07
CA PRO A 200 5.77 -28.54 23.29
C PRO A 200 6.83 -29.17 22.36
N PRO A 201 7.79 -28.39 21.83
CA PRO A 201 8.11 -27.00 22.18
C PRO A 201 7.38 -25.97 21.31
N HIS A 202 6.16 -26.29 20.86
CA HIS A 202 5.29 -25.42 20.07
C HIS A 202 5.96 -24.92 18.78
N LEU A 203 6.52 -25.84 17.98
CA LEU A 203 7.16 -25.50 16.70
C LEU A 203 6.23 -24.65 15.82
N LEU A 204 6.78 -23.67 15.12
CA LEU A 204 6.04 -22.97 14.08
C LEU A 204 5.76 -23.94 12.93
N VAL A 205 4.49 -24.26 12.69
CA VAL A 205 4.05 -25.21 11.66
C VAL A 205 3.75 -24.49 10.36
N ARG A 206 3.13 -23.32 10.44
CA ARG A 206 2.81 -22.50 9.27
C ARG A 206 2.85 -21.01 9.62
N TYR A 207 3.28 -20.18 8.69
CA TYR A 207 3.19 -18.73 8.81
C TYR A 207 2.84 -18.09 7.47
N ARG A 208 1.81 -17.26 7.45
CA ARG A 208 1.36 -16.53 6.27
C ARG A 208 1.78 -15.06 6.37
N ASN A 209 2.61 -14.63 5.43
CA ASN A 209 3.01 -13.25 5.26
C ASN A 209 2.18 -12.59 4.13
N PRO A 210 1.15 -11.78 4.46
CA PRO A 210 0.27 -11.20 3.45
C PRO A 210 0.97 -10.18 2.56
N LEU A 211 2.06 -9.56 3.03
CA LEU A 211 2.81 -8.56 2.28
C LEU A 211 3.59 -9.22 1.13
N ALA A 212 4.26 -10.34 1.42
CA ALA A 212 5.02 -11.10 0.44
C ALA A 212 4.13 -12.04 -0.38
N LYS A 213 2.89 -12.30 0.06
CA LYS A 213 2.00 -13.34 -0.48
C LYS A 213 2.63 -14.73 -0.43
N GLU A 214 3.38 -14.96 0.65
CA GLU A 214 4.14 -16.17 0.90
C GLU A 214 3.62 -16.86 2.15
N THR A 215 3.67 -18.19 2.12
CA THR A 215 3.36 -19.06 3.24
C THR A 215 4.55 -19.96 3.53
N TYR A 216 5.07 -19.87 4.74
CA TYR A 216 6.10 -20.74 5.27
C TYR A 216 5.42 -21.99 5.82
N GLN A 217 5.85 -23.18 5.42
CA GLN A 217 5.30 -24.46 5.86
C GLN A 217 6.41 -25.35 6.41
N LEU A 218 6.26 -25.83 7.64
CA LEU A 218 7.26 -26.68 8.28
C LEU A 218 7.43 -27.98 7.48
N ARG A 219 8.68 -28.30 7.16
CA ARG A 219 9.08 -29.54 6.49
C ARG A 219 9.71 -30.50 7.47
N SER A 220 10.76 -30.05 8.14
CA SER A 220 11.56 -30.90 9.02
C SER A 220 12.15 -30.10 10.15
N TRP A 221 12.51 -30.80 11.21
CA TRP A 221 13.12 -30.19 12.39
C TRP A 221 14.05 -31.14 13.12
N ARG A 222 14.93 -30.54 13.91
CA ARG A 222 15.79 -31.20 14.90
C ARG A 222 15.69 -30.41 16.18
N LEU A 223 15.36 -31.06 17.29
CA LEU A 223 15.03 -30.37 18.55
C LEU A 223 16.25 -29.89 19.36
N GLY A 224 17.46 -30.34 19.04
CA GLY A 224 18.67 -29.92 19.75
C GLY A 224 19.91 -30.65 19.26
N LEU A 225 21.05 -30.31 19.87
CA LEU A 225 22.32 -30.99 19.63
C LEU A 225 22.21 -32.50 19.89
N GLY A 226 22.55 -33.31 18.88
CA GLY A 226 22.51 -34.77 18.96
C GLY A 226 21.13 -35.41 18.76
N ALA A 227 20.06 -34.64 18.59
CA ALA A 227 18.76 -35.17 18.20
C ALA A 227 18.75 -35.55 16.71
N GLU A 228 17.93 -36.55 16.35
CA GLU A 228 17.69 -36.91 14.95
C GLU A 228 16.80 -35.87 14.26
N ASP A 229 16.99 -35.71 12.95
CA ASP A 229 16.08 -34.93 12.11
C ASP A 229 14.76 -35.71 11.94
N VAL A 230 13.63 -35.02 12.11
CA VAL A 230 12.29 -35.54 11.85
C VAL A 230 11.73 -34.85 10.61
N GLY A 231 11.15 -35.64 9.70
CA GLY A 231 10.60 -35.17 8.43
C GLY A 231 11.60 -35.22 7.27
N PRO A 232 11.23 -34.71 6.08
CA PRO A 232 12.07 -34.77 4.90
C PRO A 232 13.34 -33.91 5.01
N VAL A 233 14.51 -34.52 4.78
CA VAL A 233 15.83 -33.89 4.64
C VAL A 233 16.46 -34.52 3.38
N PRO A 234 16.92 -33.77 2.36
CA PRO A 234 17.44 -32.40 2.35
C PRO A 234 16.42 -31.28 2.04
N ASP A 235 16.89 -30.02 2.08
CA ASP A 235 16.16 -28.86 1.58
C ASP A 235 15.66 -29.12 0.15
N PRO A 236 14.47 -28.61 -0.22
CA PRO A 236 13.95 -28.83 -1.55
C PRO A 236 14.84 -28.12 -2.56
N ALA A 237 14.92 -28.68 -3.76
CA ALA A 237 15.46 -27.95 -4.88
C ALA A 237 14.51 -26.78 -5.17
N VAL A 238 14.84 -25.60 -4.63
CA VAL A 238 14.18 -24.35 -5.01
C VAL A 238 14.44 -24.19 -6.51
N PRO A 239 13.39 -24.08 -7.35
CA PRO A 239 13.58 -23.85 -8.76
C PRO A 239 14.44 -22.60 -8.93
N GLU A 240 15.60 -22.73 -9.59
CA GLU A 240 16.33 -21.56 -10.07
C GLU A 240 15.31 -20.67 -10.80
N PRO A 241 15.27 -19.35 -10.54
CA PRO A 241 14.35 -18.45 -11.21
C PRO A 241 14.71 -18.43 -12.71
N GLY A 242 14.16 -19.41 -13.44
CA GLY A 242 14.32 -19.57 -14.87
C GLY A 242 13.62 -18.44 -15.59
N GLN A 243 13.84 -18.32 -16.89
CA GLN A 243 13.01 -17.47 -17.73
C GLN A 243 11.57 -17.98 -17.71
N VAL A 244 10.77 -17.41 -16.81
CA VAL A 244 9.33 -17.67 -16.73
C VAL A 244 8.73 -17.34 -18.09
N PRO A 245 7.91 -18.24 -18.67
CA PRO A 245 7.27 -17.95 -19.94
C PRO A 245 6.52 -16.63 -19.88
N VAL A 246 6.69 -15.80 -20.88
CA VAL A 246 5.91 -14.56 -21.00
C VAL A 246 4.42 -14.93 -21.02
N ALA A 247 3.68 -14.40 -20.05
CA ALA A 247 2.24 -14.56 -20.00
C ALA A 247 1.58 -13.70 -21.09
N TRP A 248 1.55 -14.19 -22.33
CA TRP A 248 1.03 -13.42 -23.48
C TRP A 248 -0.41 -12.95 -23.31
N GLY A 249 -1.24 -13.69 -22.57
CA GLY A 249 -2.58 -13.26 -22.20
C GLY A 249 -2.57 -12.00 -21.32
N LEU A 250 -1.65 -11.92 -20.37
CA LEU A 250 -1.41 -10.73 -19.54
C LEU A 250 -0.94 -9.55 -20.41
N VAL A 251 0.06 -9.78 -21.28
CA VAL A 251 0.57 -8.77 -22.21
C VAL A 251 -0.55 -8.21 -23.09
N ALA A 252 -1.35 -9.09 -23.69
CA ALA A 252 -2.46 -8.70 -24.55
C ALA A 252 -3.51 -7.89 -23.78
N MET A 253 -3.90 -8.32 -22.58
CA MET A 253 -4.83 -7.58 -21.72
C MET A 253 -4.31 -6.18 -21.38
N MET A 254 -3.05 -6.08 -20.96
CA MET A 254 -2.44 -4.80 -20.60
C MET A 254 -2.31 -3.86 -21.81
N ALA A 255 -1.80 -4.37 -22.94
CA ALA A 255 -1.49 -3.56 -24.12
C ALA A 255 -2.72 -3.19 -24.95
N VAL A 256 -3.74 -4.05 -25.01
CA VAL A 256 -4.92 -3.85 -25.87
C VAL A 256 -6.10 -3.25 -25.09
N ILE A 257 -6.20 -3.51 -23.79
CA ILE A 257 -7.34 -3.07 -22.98
C ILE A 257 -6.90 -2.05 -21.94
N GLN A 258 -6.05 -2.42 -20.98
CA GLN A 258 -5.76 -1.59 -19.81
C GLN A 258 -5.11 -0.24 -20.20
N VAL A 259 -3.98 -0.26 -20.90
CA VAL A 259 -3.24 0.94 -21.29
C VAL A 259 -4.07 1.82 -22.24
N PRO A 260 -4.74 1.28 -23.29
CA PRO A 260 -5.58 2.10 -24.16
C PRO A 260 -6.79 2.71 -23.45
N VAL A 261 -7.44 1.99 -22.53
CA VAL A 261 -8.55 2.56 -21.74
C VAL A 261 -8.06 3.77 -20.93
N MET A 262 -6.94 3.62 -20.22
CA MET A 262 -6.40 4.68 -19.37
C MET A 262 -5.81 5.85 -20.18
N GLY A 263 -5.24 5.58 -21.35
CA GLY A 263 -4.60 6.60 -22.21
C GLY A 263 -5.56 7.30 -23.18
N LEU A 264 -6.43 6.56 -23.86
CA LEU A 264 -7.26 7.09 -24.94
C LEU A 264 -8.60 7.63 -24.46
N VAL A 265 -9.26 6.98 -23.50
CA VAL A 265 -10.60 7.41 -23.04
C VAL A 265 -10.61 8.86 -22.56
N PRO A 266 -9.63 9.34 -21.76
CA PRO A 266 -9.64 10.74 -21.34
C PRO A 266 -9.44 11.73 -22.49
N ILE A 267 -8.64 11.37 -23.50
CA ILE A 267 -8.41 12.20 -24.69
C ILE A 267 -9.68 12.23 -25.54
N LEU A 268 -10.32 11.08 -25.76
CA LEU A 268 -11.58 10.98 -26.50
C LEU A 268 -12.70 11.74 -25.81
N LEU A 269 -12.80 11.65 -24.48
CA LEU A 269 -13.73 12.44 -23.68
C LEU A 269 -13.45 13.94 -23.84
N GLY A 270 -12.19 14.36 -23.69
CA GLY A 270 -11.77 15.74 -23.88
C GLY A 270 -12.07 16.27 -25.28
N PHE A 271 -11.85 15.46 -26.33
CA PHE A 271 -12.16 15.79 -27.71
C PHE A 271 -13.67 15.93 -27.93
N TRP A 272 -14.46 14.97 -27.43
CA TRP A 272 -15.91 14.97 -27.54
C TRP A 272 -16.51 16.19 -26.85
N LEU A 273 -16.09 16.50 -25.62
CA LEU A 273 -16.52 17.69 -24.88
C LEU A 273 -16.12 18.99 -25.59
N ALA A 274 -14.88 19.08 -26.07
CA ALA A 274 -14.40 20.23 -26.84
C ALA A 274 -15.25 20.48 -28.09
N ARG A 275 -15.61 19.43 -28.83
CA ARG A 275 -16.42 19.55 -30.04
C ARG A 275 -17.89 19.82 -29.72
N ARG A 276 -18.46 19.13 -28.74
CA ARG A 276 -19.88 19.21 -28.35
C ARG A 276 -20.25 20.57 -27.78
N PHE A 277 -19.35 21.19 -27.02
CA PHE A 277 -19.56 22.45 -26.31
C PHE A 277 -18.70 23.60 -26.82
N ARG A 278 -17.93 23.40 -27.91
CA ARG A 278 -17.02 24.40 -28.51
C ARG A 278 -16.00 24.95 -27.50
N LEU A 279 -15.44 24.06 -26.67
CA LEU A 279 -14.47 24.38 -25.63
C LEU A 279 -13.04 24.29 -26.19
N GLY A 280 -12.12 25.06 -25.60
CA GLY A 280 -10.70 25.01 -25.96
C GLY A 280 -9.91 23.99 -25.13
N TRP A 281 -8.97 23.29 -25.78
CA TRP A 281 -8.03 22.36 -25.13
C TRP A 281 -7.19 22.98 -24.00
N LYS A 282 -7.05 24.31 -23.97
CA LYS A 282 -6.41 25.02 -22.85
C LYS A 282 -7.08 24.72 -21.50
N LEU A 283 -8.39 24.45 -21.47
CA LEU A 283 -9.10 24.08 -20.24
C LEU A 283 -8.72 22.68 -19.76
N TRP A 284 -8.62 21.73 -20.69
CA TRP A 284 -8.15 20.38 -20.41
C TRP A 284 -6.71 20.42 -19.90
N ALA A 285 -5.82 21.16 -20.58
CA ALA A 285 -4.43 21.33 -20.16
C ALA A 285 -4.31 22.02 -18.79
N ALA A 286 -5.19 22.98 -18.47
CA ALA A 286 -5.22 23.60 -17.16
C ALA A 286 -5.65 22.62 -16.06
N GLY A 287 -6.59 21.72 -16.35
CA GLY A 287 -6.96 20.61 -15.46
C GLY A 287 -5.80 19.66 -15.22
N ALA A 288 -5.11 19.27 -16.29
CA ALA A 288 -3.93 18.42 -16.20
C ALA A 288 -2.82 19.07 -15.35
N ALA A 289 -2.55 20.36 -15.57
CA ALA A 289 -1.58 21.12 -14.79
C ALA A 289 -1.95 21.22 -13.31
N ALA A 290 -3.25 21.32 -12.98
CA ALA A 290 -3.71 21.39 -11.59
C ALA A 290 -3.43 20.08 -10.83
N PHE A 291 -3.65 18.92 -11.47
CA PHE A 291 -3.27 17.63 -10.89
C PHE A 291 -1.76 17.52 -10.68
N VAL A 292 -0.95 17.83 -11.70
CA VAL A 292 0.51 17.76 -11.55
C VAL A 292 1.01 18.70 -10.44
N ALA A 293 0.44 19.91 -10.36
CA ALA A 293 0.77 20.88 -9.31
C ALA A 293 0.36 20.39 -7.91
N SER A 294 -0.76 19.68 -7.74
CA SER A 294 -1.12 19.12 -6.43
C SER A 294 -0.12 18.05 -5.99
N GLN A 295 0.37 17.21 -6.90
CA GLN A 295 1.31 16.15 -6.56
C GLN A 295 2.67 16.67 -6.06
N VAL A 296 3.09 17.86 -6.49
CA VAL A 296 4.31 18.54 -5.99
C VAL A 296 4.26 18.79 -4.48
N VAL A 297 3.06 19.00 -3.92
CA VAL A 297 2.86 19.21 -2.47
C VAL A 297 2.44 17.90 -1.79
N HIS A 298 1.56 17.14 -2.43
CA HIS A 298 0.96 15.94 -1.86
C HIS A 298 2.00 14.84 -1.57
N LEU A 299 2.91 14.55 -2.51
CA LEU A 299 3.89 13.48 -2.32
C LEU A 299 4.89 13.78 -1.18
N PRO A 300 5.52 14.97 -1.10
CA PRO A 300 6.39 15.30 0.03
C PRO A 300 5.63 15.37 1.36
N LEU A 301 4.38 15.85 1.35
CA LEU A 301 3.53 15.87 2.55
C LEU A 301 3.30 14.45 3.08
N ASN A 302 2.83 13.53 2.22
CA ASN A 302 2.52 12.15 2.62
C ASN A 302 3.78 11.42 3.10
N TRP A 303 4.93 11.68 2.48
CA TRP A 303 6.20 11.21 3.02
C TRP A 303 6.44 11.78 4.42
N ALA A 304 6.41 13.11 4.58
CA ALA A 304 6.72 13.78 5.85
C ALA A 304 5.84 13.29 7.02
N VAL A 305 4.55 13.09 6.80
CA VAL A 305 3.60 12.62 7.84
C VAL A 305 3.59 11.10 8.02
N GLY A 306 4.37 10.36 7.21
CA GLY A 306 4.53 8.91 7.34
C GLY A 306 3.42 8.07 6.69
N LEU A 307 2.65 8.66 5.78
CA LEU A 307 1.69 7.93 4.91
C LEU A 307 2.38 7.30 3.69
N MET A 308 3.62 7.68 3.39
CA MET A 308 4.46 7.10 2.34
C MET A 308 5.85 6.77 2.88
N GLY A 309 6.41 5.64 2.46
CA GLY A 309 7.71 5.14 2.92
C GLY A 309 7.59 4.22 4.15
N PRO A 310 8.69 4.04 4.92
CA PRO A 310 8.67 3.20 6.11
C PRO A 310 7.59 3.64 7.12
N PRO A 311 6.85 2.70 7.74
CA PRO A 311 5.77 3.03 8.66
C PRO A 311 6.22 3.94 9.80
N ARG A 312 5.62 5.14 9.90
CA ARG A 312 5.87 6.15 10.93
C ARG A 312 4.69 7.12 11.00
N GLY A 313 4.62 7.96 12.04
CA GLY A 313 3.62 9.02 12.13
C GLY A 313 2.18 8.53 11.89
N LEU A 314 1.49 9.14 10.93
CA LEU A 314 0.10 8.80 10.58
C LEU A 314 -0.04 7.40 9.96
N GLY A 315 1.03 6.83 9.40
CA GLY A 315 1.03 5.45 8.88
C GLY A 315 0.98 4.38 9.97
N LEU A 316 1.18 4.75 11.25
CA LEU A 316 1.05 3.86 12.41
C LEU A 316 -0.36 3.86 13.01
N LEU A 317 -1.27 4.68 12.50
CA LEU A 317 -2.66 4.64 12.93
C LEU A 317 -3.31 3.30 12.53
N SER A 318 -4.42 2.98 13.18
CA SER A 318 -5.28 1.87 12.75
C SER A 318 -5.70 2.07 11.29
N LEU A 319 -6.01 0.98 10.59
CA LEU A 319 -6.38 1.02 9.17
C LEU A 319 -7.44 2.11 8.85
N PRO A 320 -8.54 2.27 9.62
CA PRO A 320 -9.48 3.38 9.39
C PRO A 320 -8.86 4.76 9.57
N GLY A 321 -8.04 4.96 10.59
CA GLY A 321 -7.41 6.25 10.88
C GLY A 321 -6.39 6.65 9.81
N MET A 322 -5.58 5.69 9.37
CA MET A 322 -4.61 5.89 8.29
C MET A 322 -5.29 6.13 6.94
N ALA A 323 -6.37 5.40 6.64
CA ALA A 323 -7.16 5.60 5.42
C ALA A 323 -7.83 6.99 5.38
N VAL A 324 -8.42 7.45 6.50
CA VAL A 324 -8.98 8.80 6.61
C VAL A 324 -7.90 9.86 6.44
N ALA A 325 -6.71 9.66 7.04
CA ALA A 325 -5.60 10.59 6.90
C ALA A 325 -5.12 10.69 5.44
N ALA A 326 -4.99 9.56 4.75
CA ALA A 326 -4.61 9.50 3.33
C ALA A 326 -5.66 10.14 2.42
N GLY A 327 -6.95 9.89 2.66
CA GLY A 327 -8.01 10.54 1.89
C GLY A 327 -8.05 12.05 2.12
N LEU A 328 -7.91 12.51 3.36
CA LEU A 328 -7.90 13.94 3.68
C LEU A 328 -6.69 14.66 3.07
N SER A 329 -5.50 14.03 3.05
CA SER A 329 -4.33 14.63 2.42
C SER A 329 -4.54 14.81 0.91
N ALA A 330 -5.09 13.79 0.23
CA ALA A 330 -5.41 13.86 -1.20
C ALA A 330 -6.47 14.93 -1.47
N GLY A 331 -7.61 14.88 -0.77
CA GLY A 331 -8.71 15.83 -0.94
C GLY A 331 -8.29 17.28 -0.68
N LEU A 332 -7.48 17.56 0.34
CA LEU A 332 -6.97 18.91 0.58
C LEU A 332 -6.03 19.37 -0.55
N CYS A 333 -5.01 18.58 -0.88
CA CYS A 333 -4.02 18.97 -1.87
C CYS A 333 -4.63 19.18 -3.26
N GLU A 334 -5.44 18.24 -3.73
CA GLU A 334 -6.00 18.27 -5.07
C GLU A 334 -7.10 19.31 -5.26
N GLU A 335 -8.04 19.40 -4.32
CA GLU A 335 -9.15 20.34 -4.44
C GLU A 335 -8.71 21.78 -4.27
N ILE A 336 -7.72 22.04 -3.39
CA ILE A 336 -7.14 23.38 -3.24
C ILE A 336 -6.36 23.77 -4.51
N ALA A 337 -5.53 22.89 -5.07
CA ALA A 337 -4.85 23.17 -6.33
C ALA A 337 -5.85 23.47 -7.45
N ARG A 338 -6.89 22.66 -7.57
CA ARG A 338 -7.98 22.87 -8.53
C ARG A 338 -8.67 24.21 -8.33
N TYR A 339 -8.99 24.56 -7.09
CA TYR A 339 -9.60 25.84 -6.75
C TYR A 339 -8.72 27.03 -7.15
N LEU A 340 -7.42 26.97 -6.85
CA LEU A 340 -6.48 28.03 -7.19
C LEU A 340 -6.36 28.22 -8.70
N VAL A 341 -6.23 27.13 -9.47
CA VAL A 341 -6.14 27.19 -10.93
C VAL A 341 -7.44 27.71 -11.55
N LEU A 342 -8.61 27.24 -11.09
CA LEU A 342 -9.90 27.73 -11.59
C LEU A 342 -10.15 29.19 -11.18
N ARG A 343 -9.82 29.59 -9.94
CA ARG A 343 -10.02 30.96 -9.47
C ARG A 343 -9.13 31.95 -10.20
N PHE A 344 -7.85 31.65 -10.37
CA PHE A 344 -6.91 32.63 -10.93
C PHE A 344 -6.64 32.43 -12.44
N GLY A 345 -6.59 31.20 -12.93
CA GLY A 345 -6.32 30.87 -14.33
C GLY A 345 -7.53 31.14 -15.23
N LEU A 346 -8.71 30.62 -14.88
CA LEU A 346 -9.91 30.77 -15.70
C LEU A 346 -10.43 32.22 -15.74
N GLN A 347 -10.33 32.94 -14.62
CA GLN A 347 -10.67 34.37 -14.58
C GLN A 347 -9.78 35.21 -15.51
N ARG A 348 -8.48 34.90 -15.61
CA ARG A 348 -7.57 35.55 -16.56
C ARG A 348 -7.90 35.21 -18.01
N LEU A 349 -8.17 33.93 -18.30
CA LEU A 349 -8.55 33.49 -19.65
C LEU A 349 -9.86 34.11 -20.14
N ARG A 350 -10.83 34.30 -19.24
CA ARG A 350 -12.11 34.97 -19.54
C ARG A 350 -11.93 36.47 -19.76
N ARG A 351 -11.12 37.15 -18.95
CA ARG A 351 -10.78 38.57 -19.16
C ARG A 351 -10.11 38.83 -20.51
N SER A 352 -9.29 37.88 -20.97
CA SER A 352 -8.58 37.97 -22.25
C SER A 352 -9.44 37.63 -23.49
N LYS A 353 -10.61 37.01 -23.32
CA LYS A 353 -11.51 36.57 -24.40
C LYS A 353 -12.90 37.20 -24.30
N ALA A 354 -12.96 38.50 -24.04
CA ALA A 354 -14.19 39.26 -24.26
C ALA A 354 -14.49 39.31 -25.77
N ASN A 355 -15.07 38.23 -26.30
CA ASN A 355 -15.54 38.17 -27.67
C ASN A 355 -16.93 38.83 -27.73
N PRO A 356 -17.11 39.95 -28.45
CA PRO A 356 -18.36 40.71 -28.44
C PRO A 356 -19.58 39.99 -29.06
N GLN A 357 -19.37 38.88 -29.78
CA GLN A 357 -20.42 38.25 -30.61
C GLN A 357 -20.72 36.77 -30.33
N GLY A 358 -20.16 36.15 -29.28
CA GLY A 358 -20.36 34.72 -28.99
C GLY A 358 -20.83 34.44 -27.57
N SER A 359 -21.86 33.60 -27.40
CA SER A 359 -22.23 33.05 -26.09
C SER A 359 -21.05 32.27 -25.50
N SER A 360 -20.41 32.80 -24.45
CA SER A 360 -19.37 32.07 -23.73
C SER A 360 -19.93 30.75 -23.18
N PRO A 361 -19.16 29.65 -23.18
CA PRO A 361 -19.58 28.41 -22.55
C PRO A 361 -19.92 28.66 -21.07
N GLY A 362 -20.98 28.01 -20.59
CA GLY A 362 -21.35 28.07 -19.18
C GLY A 362 -20.28 27.43 -18.30
N PHE A 363 -20.23 27.86 -17.04
CA PHE A 363 -19.32 27.32 -16.03
C PHE A 363 -19.37 25.80 -15.93
N TRP A 364 -20.55 25.19 -16.05
CA TRP A 364 -20.72 23.74 -16.02
C TRP A 364 -19.94 23.05 -17.16
N GLN A 365 -20.07 23.54 -18.41
CA GLN A 365 -19.37 22.97 -19.56
C GLN A 365 -17.84 23.09 -19.39
N GLU A 366 -17.36 24.24 -18.93
CA GLU A 366 -15.93 24.45 -18.69
C GLU A 366 -15.40 23.52 -17.59
N ALA A 367 -16.19 23.28 -16.55
CA ALA A 367 -15.84 22.34 -15.48
C ALA A 367 -15.69 20.91 -16.00
N LEU A 368 -16.53 20.48 -16.96
CA LEU A 368 -16.39 19.16 -17.57
C LEU A 368 -15.05 19.01 -18.29
N GLN A 369 -14.67 19.99 -19.12
CA GLN A 369 -13.41 19.92 -19.88
C GLN A 369 -12.20 19.98 -18.95
N PHE A 370 -12.25 20.81 -17.91
CA PHE A 370 -11.19 20.91 -16.92
C PHE A 370 -11.07 19.59 -16.14
N GLY A 371 -12.18 19.04 -15.65
CA GLY A 371 -12.18 17.80 -14.88
C GLY A 371 -11.74 16.60 -15.69
N ALA A 372 -12.11 16.54 -16.98
CA ALA A 372 -11.61 15.53 -17.92
C ALA A 372 -10.09 15.64 -18.13
N GLY A 373 -9.53 16.85 -18.02
CA GLY A 373 -8.08 17.06 -18.02
C GLY A 373 -7.39 16.63 -16.73
N HIS A 374 -7.98 16.97 -15.58
CA HIS A 374 -7.46 16.61 -14.25
C HIS A 374 -7.42 15.10 -14.06
N GLY A 375 -8.56 14.41 -14.15
CA GLY A 375 -8.60 12.95 -14.02
C GLY A 375 -7.94 12.24 -15.21
N GLY A 376 -7.89 12.90 -16.37
CA GLY A 376 -7.30 12.34 -17.57
C GLY A 376 -5.79 12.21 -17.52
N ILE A 377 -5.08 13.26 -17.06
CA ILE A 377 -3.62 13.20 -16.95
C ILE A 377 -3.19 12.16 -15.91
N GLU A 378 -3.94 12.01 -14.82
CA GLU A 378 -3.68 10.99 -13.81
C GLU A 378 -3.79 9.59 -14.40
N ALA A 379 -4.89 9.30 -15.12
CA ALA A 379 -5.05 8.03 -15.81
C ALA A 379 -3.93 7.78 -16.84
N MET A 380 -3.52 8.80 -17.59
CA MET A 380 -2.42 8.70 -18.56
C MET A 380 -1.05 8.46 -17.90
N ILE A 381 -0.77 9.07 -16.75
CA ILE A 381 0.45 8.81 -15.97
C ILE A 381 0.47 7.36 -15.49
N MET A 382 -0.64 6.86 -14.95
CA MET A 382 -0.74 5.46 -14.52
C MET A 382 -0.61 4.49 -15.71
N ALA A 383 -1.14 4.84 -16.88
CA ALA A 383 -0.98 4.06 -18.12
C ALA A 383 0.48 3.99 -18.54
N LEU A 384 1.21 5.11 -18.46
CA LEU A 384 2.63 5.18 -18.75
C LEU A 384 3.45 4.33 -17.77
N LEU A 385 3.17 4.41 -16.46
CA LEU A 385 3.84 3.57 -15.45
C LEU A 385 3.59 2.08 -15.70
N THR A 386 2.36 1.71 -16.06
CA THR A 386 1.99 0.34 -16.43
C THR A 386 2.77 -0.13 -17.66
N LEU A 387 2.88 0.72 -18.69
CA LEU A 387 3.63 0.41 -19.91
C LEU A 387 5.13 0.29 -19.65
N VAL A 388 5.70 1.16 -18.82
CA VAL A 388 7.11 1.10 -18.41
C VAL A 388 7.38 -0.19 -17.65
N SER A 389 6.53 -0.55 -16.68
CA SER A 389 6.65 -1.82 -15.95
C SER A 389 6.61 -3.03 -16.89
N LEU A 390 5.62 -3.11 -17.79
CA LEU A 390 5.54 -4.17 -18.79
C LEU A 390 6.78 -4.22 -19.69
N SER A 391 7.27 -3.06 -20.13
CA SER A 391 8.47 -2.97 -20.99
C SER A 391 9.71 -3.47 -20.26
N VAL A 392 9.88 -3.10 -18.99
CA VAL A 392 10.99 -3.59 -18.16
C VAL A 392 10.93 -5.11 -18.01
N MET A 393 9.74 -5.68 -17.75
CA MET A 393 9.58 -7.13 -17.61
C MET A 393 9.86 -7.89 -18.90
N LEU A 394 9.43 -7.36 -20.05
CA LEU A 394 9.77 -7.94 -21.36
C LEU A 394 11.28 -7.85 -21.64
N VAL A 395 11.90 -6.71 -21.37
CA VAL A 395 13.34 -6.53 -21.55
C VAL A 395 14.14 -7.47 -20.64
N LEU A 396 13.75 -7.63 -19.38
CA LEU A 396 14.35 -8.57 -18.44
C LEU A 396 14.25 -10.01 -18.92
N HIS A 397 13.11 -10.40 -19.51
CA HIS A 397 12.93 -11.75 -20.04
C HIS A 397 13.91 -12.05 -21.18
N TRP A 398 14.05 -11.14 -22.16
CA TRP A 398 14.89 -11.38 -23.35
C TRP A 398 16.37 -11.03 -23.16
N VAL A 399 16.67 -10.06 -22.30
CA VAL A 399 18.03 -9.54 -22.07
C VAL A 399 18.30 -9.37 -20.56
N PRO A 400 18.31 -10.46 -19.77
CA PRO A 400 18.44 -10.38 -18.31
C PRO A 400 19.73 -9.68 -17.85
N GLY A 401 20.80 -9.75 -18.66
CA GLY A 401 22.08 -9.09 -18.39
C GLY A 401 22.14 -7.59 -18.68
N ILE A 402 21.07 -6.98 -19.23
CA ILE A 402 21.09 -5.56 -19.66
C ILE A 402 21.34 -4.60 -18.50
N LEU A 403 20.79 -4.92 -17.33
CA LEU A 403 20.92 -4.09 -16.13
C LEU A 403 22.26 -4.30 -15.41
N ARG A 404 23.08 -5.28 -15.85
CA ARG A 404 24.37 -5.66 -15.23
C ARG A 404 24.27 -5.77 -13.71
N LEU A 405 23.17 -6.36 -13.26
CA LEU A 405 22.90 -6.56 -11.85
C LEU A 405 23.86 -7.62 -11.31
N GLU A 406 24.23 -7.44 -10.05
CA GLU A 406 24.96 -8.44 -9.30
C GLU A 406 24.09 -9.69 -9.08
N PRO A 407 24.68 -10.90 -8.94
CA PRO A 407 23.93 -12.16 -8.89
C PRO A 407 22.72 -12.16 -7.94
N ASP A 408 22.88 -11.64 -6.73
CA ASP A 408 21.78 -11.63 -5.75
C ASP A 408 20.68 -10.62 -6.10
N THR A 409 21.04 -9.45 -6.66
CA THR A 409 20.06 -8.46 -7.12
C THR A 409 19.34 -8.93 -8.39
N LEU A 410 20.05 -9.64 -9.25
CA LEU A 410 19.49 -10.29 -10.43
C LEU A 410 18.45 -11.33 -9.99
N ARG A 411 18.77 -12.17 -9.00
CA ARG A 411 17.87 -13.18 -8.45
C ARG A 411 16.56 -12.55 -7.94
N GLN A 412 16.64 -11.52 -7.09
CA GLN A 412 15.45 -10.77 -6.62
C GLN A 412 14.64 -10.14 -7.75
N THR A 413 15.32 -9.63 -8.78
CA THR A 413 14.66 -9.03 -9.94
C THR A 413 13.92 -10.08 -10.78
N LEU A 414 14.50 -11.27 -10.91
CA LEU A 414 13.88 -12.40 -11.61
C LEU A 414 12.69 -12.96 -10.82
N GLU A 415 12.75 -13.00 -9.49
CA GLU A 415 11.59 -13.32 -8.62
C GLU A 415 10.46 -12.31 -8.77
N ALA A 416 10.77 -11.01 -8.81
CA ALA A 416 9.78 -9.97 -9.07
C ALA A 416 9.15 -10.12 -10.47
N ALA A 417 9.95 -10.49 -11.47
CA ALA A 417 9.47 -10.77 -12.82
C ALA A 417 8.56 -12.01 -12.86
N ASP A 418 8.92 -13.06 -12.14
CA ASP A 418 8.10 -14.26 -11.97
C ASP A 418 6.73 -13.94 -11.35
N GLY A 419 6.71 -13.17 -10.26
CA GLY A 419 5.48 -12.68 -9.65
C GLY A 419 4.64 -11.82 -10.59
N PHE A 420 5.28 -10.99 -11.42
CA PHE A 420 4.60 -10.18 -12.44
C PHE A 420 3.88 -11.07 -13.45
N TRP A 421 4.56 -12.07 -14.03
CA TRP A 421 3.98 -12.96 -15.04
C TRP A 421 2.85 -13.85 -14.50
N HIS A 422 2.84 -14.15 -13.20
CA HIS A 422 1.76 -14.87 -12.52
C HIS A 422 0.60 -13.99 -12.06
N THR A 423 0.62 -12.68 -12.35
CA THR A 423 -0.49 -11.79 -12.01
C THR A 423 -1.78 -12.30 -12.67
N PRO A 424 -2.85 -12.56 -11.90
CA PRO A 424 -4.12 -12.99 -12.48
C PRO A 424 -4.62 -11.97 -13.50
N ILE A 425 -4.88 -12.41 -14.74
CA ILE A 425 -5.32 -11.53 -15.84
C ILE A 425 -6.51 -10.65 -15.43
N PRO A 426 -7.56 -11.14 -14.74
CA PRO A 426 -8.66 -10.28 -14.30
C PRO A 426 -8.22 -9.10 -13.43
N LEU A 427 -7.18 -9.27 -12.60
CA LEU A 427 -6.69 -8.21 -11.71
C LEU A 427 -6.14 -7.01 -12.47
N THR A 428 -5.59 -7.21 -13.67
CA THR A 428 -5.14 -6.09 -14.52
C THR A 428 -6.28 -5.24 -15.05
N LEU A 429 -7.48 -5.82 -15.17
CA LEU A 429 -8.68 -5.08 -15.60
C LEU A 429 -9.19 -4.16 -14.49
N ALA A 430 -8.96 -4.50 -13.22
CA ALA A 430 -9.39 -3.68 -12.08
C ALA A 430 -8.84 -2.25 -12.20
N GLY A 431 -7.55 -2.09 -12.55
CA GLY A 431 -6.96 -0.77 -12.77
C GLY A 431 -7.64 0.03 -13.89
N ALA A 432 -8.11 -0.61 -14.97
CA ALA A 432 -8.86 0.10 -16.02
C ALA A 432 -10.23 0.58 -15.53
N VAL A 433 -10.95 -0.26 -14.77
CA VAL A 433 -12.26 0.06 -14.17
C VAL A 433 -12.14 1.21 -13.17
N GLU A 434 -11.13 1.14 -12.32
CA GLU A 434 -10.80 2.16 -11.34
C GLU A 434 -10.65 3.53 -12.00
N ARG A 435 -9.86 3.60 -13.08
CA ARG A 435 -9.58 4.87 -13.78
C ARG A 435 -10.82 5.48 -14.43
N LEU A 436 -11.77 4.67 -14.92
CA LEU A 436 -13.05 5.19 -15.44
C LEU A 436 -13.91 5.81 -14.31
N SER A 437 -13.92 5.15 -13.15
CA SER A 437 -14.64 5.62 -11.97
C SER A 437 -14.00 6.88 -11.39
N ALA A 438 -12.68 6.91 -11.26
CA ALA A 438 -11.90 8.06 -10.82
C ALA A 438 -12.08 9.25 -11.78
N LEU A 439 -12.03 9.05 -13.09
CA LEU A 439 -12.27 10.10 -14.08
C LEU A 439 -13.65 10.77 -13.88
N THR A 440 -14.68 9.97 -13.59
CA THR A 440 -16.02 10.49 -13.28
C THR A 440 -16.02 11.31 -11.99
N ALA A 441 -15.33 10.84 -10.95
CA ALA A 441 -15.17 11.55 -9.68
C ALA A 441 -14.45 12.90 -9.86
N HIS A 442 -13.31 12.94 -10.56
CA HIS A 442 -12.59 14.21 -10.79
C HIS A 442 -13.43 15.22 -11.58
N VAL A 443 -14.23 14.78 -12.55
CA VAL A 443 -15.17 15.65 -13.25
C VAL A 443 -16.20 16.22 -12.28
N ALA A 444 -16.79 15.40 -11.41
CA ALA A 444 -17.77 15.85 -10.43
C ALA A 444 -17.18 16.83 -9.42
N MET A 445 -16.00 16.54 -8.85
CA MET A 445 -15.31 17.46 -7.95
C MET A 445 -14.99 18.78 -8.64
N THR A 446 -14.56 18.73 -9.89
CA THR A 446 -14.35 19.95 -10.68
C THR A 446 -15.62 20.78 -10.82
N VAL A 447 -16.78 20.14 -11.02
CA VAL A 447 -18.06 20.85 -11.06
C VAL A 447 -18.39 21.52 -9.71
N LEU A 448 -18.12 20.86 -8.59
CA LEU A 448 -18.29 21.42 -7.24
C LEU A 448 -17.35 22.61 -7.02
N VAL A 449 -16.05 22.47 -7.32
CA VAL A 449 -15.08 23.55 -7.17
C VAL A 449 -15.37 24.71 -8.12
N MET A 450 -15.82 24.44 -9.35
CA MET A 450 -16.26 25.49 -10.27
C MET A 450 -17.45 26.26 -9.69
N ARG A 451 -18.37 25.58 -9.01
CA ARG A 451 -19.51 26.22 -8.33
C ARG A 451 -19.05 27.13 -7.19
N THR A 452 -18.00 26.76 -6.46
CA THR A 452 -17.32 27.66 -5.50
C THR A 452 -16.86 28.94 -6.18
N VAL A 453 -16.20 28.83 -7.34
CA VAL A 453 -15.69 30.00 -8.07
C VAL A 453 -16.82 30.86 -8.62
N ALA A 454 -17.88 30.24 -9.15
CA ALA A 454 -19.01 30.94 -9.73
C ALA A 454 -19.85 31.69 -8.68
N THR A 455 -20.07 31.07 -7.51
CA THR A 455 -20.97 31.60 -6.46
C THR A 455 -20.23 32.31 -5.33
N ARG A 456 -18.89 32.21 -5.28
CA ARG A 456 -18.05 32.65 -4.15
C ARG A 456 -18.40 32.00 -2.81
N ASN A 457 -19.11 30.88 -2.82
CA ASN A 457 -19.47 30.14 -1.62
C ASN A 457 -18.49 28.97 -1.39
N LEU A 458 -17.66 29.09 -0.34
CA LEU A 458 -16.65 28.11 0.04
C LEU A 458 -17.22 26.76 0.52
N ALA A 459 -18.51 26.68 0.84
CA ALA A 459 -19.14 25.41 1.21
C ALA A 459 -19.04 24.36 0.09
N TRP A 460 -19.05 24.78 -1.18
CA TRP A 460 -18.87 23.88 -2.32
C TRP A 460 -17.44 23.33 -2.43
N LEU A 461 -16.43 24.08 -1.98
CA LEU A 461 -15.05 23.61 -1.91
C LEU A 461 -14.89 22.61 -0.76
N GLY A 462 -15.48 22.91 0.41
CA GLY A 462 -15.54 21.95 1.51
C GLY A 462 -16.23 20.65 1.11
N ALA A 463 -17.34 20.72 0.37
CA ALA A 463 -18.03 19.54 -0.15
C ALA A 463 -17.15 18.71 -1.11
N ALA A 464 -16.38 19.37 -1.99
CA ALA A 464 -15.46 18.68 -2.89
C ALA A 464 -14.32 17.98 -2.11
N ILE A 465 -13.71 18.67 -1.13
CA ILE A 465 -12.64 18.12 -0.27
C ILE A 465 -13.16 16.90 0.49
N LEU A 466 -14.32 17.00 1.13
CA LEU A 466 -14.89 15.91 1.90
C LEU A 466 -15.28 14.73 1.03
N ALA A 467 -15.85 14.98 -0.16
CA ALA A 467 -16.24 13.91 -1.06
C ALA A 467 -15.02 13.20 -1.66
N HIS A 468 -13.93 13.92 -1.94
CA HIS A 468 -12.67 13.35 -2.41
C HIS A 468 -12.03 12.51 -1.31
N ALA A 469 -11.92 13.08 -0.10
CA ALA A 469 -11.38 12.39 1.05
C ALA A 469 -12.17 11.12 1.39
N ALA A 470 -13.50 11.15 1.28
CA ALA A 470 -14.33 9.99 1.52
C ALA A 470 -14.12 8.89 0.47
N LEU A 471 -13.99 9.25 -0.81
CA LEU A 471 -13.68 8.30 -1.89
C LEU A 471 -12.34 7.60 -1.61
N ASP A 472 -11.29 8.38 -1.39
CA ASP A 472 -9.92 7.86 -1.24
C ASP A 472 -9.75 7.08 0.06
N ALA A 473 -10.30 7.56 1.18
CA ALA A 473 -10.28 6.83 2.43
C ALA A 473 -11.01 5.47 2.29
N THR A 474 -12.12 5.45 1.57
CA THR A 474 -12.83 4.19 1.31
C THR A 474 -12.02 3.28 0.40
N ALA A 475 -11.41 3.82 -0.66
CA ALA A 475 -10.58 3.05 -1.58
C ALA A 475 -9.38 2.41 -0.87
N VAL A 476 -8.65 3.18 -0.05
CA VAL A 476 -7.52 2.69 0.75
C VAL A 476 -7.97 1.60 1.73
N PHE A 477 -9.05 1.85 2.47
CA PHE A 477 -9.57 0.89 3.45
C PHE A 477 -9.97 -0.44 2.78
N PHE A 478 -10.75 -0.37 1.69
CA PHE A 478 -11.22 -1.56 0.99
C PHE A 478 -10.08 -2.30 0.29
N ALA A 479 -9.12 -1.59 -0.31
CA ALA A 479 -8.00 -2.23 -1.00
C ALA A 479 -7.16 -3.06 -0.03
N MET A 480 -6.88 -2.49 1.15
CA MET A 480 -6.10 -3.16 2.20
C MET A 480 -6.85 -4.30 2.87
N ARG A 481 -8.18 -4.19 3.01
CA ARG A 481 -8.98 -5.17 3.78
C ARG A 481 -9.60 -6.28 2.93
N PHE A 482 -10.02 -5.97 1.72
CA PHE A 482 -10.85 -6.83 0.88
C PHE A 482 -10.26 -7.05 -0.52
N GLY A 483 -9.18 -6.35 -0.88
CA GLY A 483 -8.51 -6.46 -2.17
C GLY A 483 -9.15 -5.61 -3.28
N ALA A 484 -8.71 -5.83 -4.53
CA ALA A 484 -9.04 -4.93 -5.64
C ALA A 484 -10.54 -4.95 -6.02
N TRP A 485 -11.15 -6.13 -6.25
CA TRP A 485 -12.51 -6.18 -6.78
C TRP A 485 -13.59 -5.58 -5.86
N PRO A 486 -13.59 -5.85 -4.54
CA PRO A 486 -14.50 -5.16 -3.63
C PRO A 486 -14.28 -3.65 -3.61
N THR A 487 -13.03 -3.19 -3.73
CA THR A 487 -12.69 -1.77 -3.87
C THR A 487 -13.33 -1.18 -5.13
N GLU A 488 -13.15 -1.82 -6.29
CA GLU A 488 -13.71 -1.36 -7.55
C GLU A 488 -15.24 -1.28 -7.52
N ALA A 489 -15.90 -2.26 -6.89
CA ALA A 489 -17.35 -2.24 -6.73
C ALA A 489 -17.83 -1.02 -5.94
N VAL A 490 -17.16 -0.70 -4.82
CA VAL A 490 -17.50 0.47 -4.00
C VAL A 490 -17.16 1.78 -4.72
N VAL A 491 -16.00 1.87 -5.35
CA VAL A 491 -15.58 3.05 -6.13
C VAL A 491 -16.52 3.30 -7.32
N ALA A 492 -17.03 2.25 -7.97
CA ALA A 492 -18.05 2.37 -9.01
C ALA A 492 -19.38 2.92 -8.47
N VAL A 493 -19.79 2.54 -7.25
CA VAL A 493 -20.97 3.14 -6.58
C VAL A 493 -20.77 4.63 -6.33
N TYR A 494 -19.58 5.03 -5.86
CA TYR A 494 -19.22 6.45 -5.75
C TYR A 494 -19.30 7.16 -7.11
N ALA A 495 -18.78 6.55 -8.18
CA ALA A 495 -18.83 7.11 -9.53
C ALA A 495 -20.26 7.36 -10.02
N LEU A 496 -21.22 6.48 -9.70
CA LEU A 496 -22.64 6.71 -9.99
C LEU A 496 -23.20 7.92 -9.22
N GLY A 497 -22.82 8.08 -7.94
CA GLY A 497 -23.16 9.25 -7.14
C GLY A 497 -22.57 10.55 -7.73
N PHE A 498 -21.31 10.50 -8.15
CA PHE A 498 -20.63 11.62 -8.82
C PHE A 498 -21.26 11.96 -10.17
N LEU A 499 -21.67 10.96 -10.94
CA LEU A 499 -22.43 11.17 -12.17
C LEU A 499 -23.77 11.86 -11.89
N ALA A 500 -24.48 11.47 -10.82
CA ALA A 500 -25.71 12.13 -10.40
C ALA A 500 -25.46 13.61 -10.02
N ILE A 501 -24.34 13.92 -9.35
CA ILE A 501 -23.93 15.30 -9.04
C ILE A 501 -23.68 16.09 -10.33
N ILE A 502 -22.93 15.54 -11.28
CA ILE A 502 -22.64 16.19 -12.58
C ILE A 502 -23.95 16.53 -13.29
N LEU A 503 -24.87 15.57 -13.40
CA LEU A 503 -26.14 15.73 -14.10
C LEU A 503 -27.12 16.65 -13.36
N GLY A 504 -27.16 16.59 -12.02
CA GLY A 504 -27.99 17.45 -11.19
C GLY A 504 -27.58 18.92 -11.28
N LEU A 505 -26.27 19.20 -11.20
CA LEU A 505 -25.75 20.56 -11.26
C LEU A 505 -25.77 21.16 -12.68
N ARG A 506 -26.01 20.35 -13.71
CA ARG A 506 -26.29 20.84 -15.08
C ARG A 506 -27.54 21.72 -15.13
N LYS A 507 -28.58 21.35 -14.37
CA LYS A 507 -29.88 22.03 -14.36
C LYS A 507 -29.93 23.20 -13.37
N ALA A 508 -28.93 23.32 -12.49
CA ALA A 508 -28.90 24.38 -11.51
C ALA A 508 -28.68 25.75 -12.16
N HIS A 509 -29.17 26.80 -11.51
CA HIS A 509 -28.85 28.16 -11.92
C HIS A 509 -27.38 28.46 -11.69
N TRP A 510 -26.66 28.82 -12.76
CA TRP A 510 -25.29 29.30 -12.70
C TRP A 510 -25.31 30.82 -12.90
N PRO A 511 -24.62 31.60 -12.05
CA PRO A 511 -24.50 33.04 -12.23
C PRO A 511 -23.98 33.37 -13.63
N ALA A 512 -24.48 34.43 -14.25
CA ALA A 512 -23.94 34.90 -15.52
C ALA A 512 -22.45 35.26 -15.32
N PRO A 513 -21.55 34.84 -16.22
CA PRO A 513 -20.17 35.33 -16.20
C PRO A 513 -20.19 36.86 -16.28
N ALA A 514 -19.53 37.55 -15.35
CA ALA A 514 -19.47 39.01 -15.36
C ALA A 514 -18.88 39.47 -16.71
N LEU A 515 -19.69 40.15 -17.53
CA LEU A 515 -19.22 40.82 -18.74
C LEU A 515 -18.35 42.02 -18.32
N SER A 516 -17.22 42.23 -18.97
CA SER A 516 -16.42 43.44 -18.79
C SER A 516 -17.29 44.67 -19.10
N PRO A 517 -17.23 45.76 -18.31
CA PRO A 517 -17.91 46.99 -18.66
C PRO A 517 -17.41 47.47 -20.02
N THR A 518 -18.35 47.79 -20.92
CA THR A 518 -18.06 48.41 -22.21
C THR A 518 -17.25 49.69 -21.97
N PRO A 519 -16.12 49.93 -22.67
CA PRO A 519 -15.43 51.21 -22.56
C PRO A 519 -16.42 52.32 -22.91
N ALA A 520 -16.56 53.32 -22.03
CA ALA A 520 -17.37 54.49 -22.32
C ALA A 520 -16.90 55.10 -23.64
N ALA A 521 -17.86 55.36 -24.55
CA ALA A 521 -17.55 55.98 -25.82
C ALA A 521 -16.81 57.31 -25.56
N PRO A 522 -15.74 57.62 -26.31
CA PRO A 522 -15.06 58.89 -26.15
C PRO A 522 -16.06 60.01 -26.41
N SER A 523 -16.18 60.93 -25.44
CA SER A 523 -16.93 62.17 -25.61
C SER A 523 -16.34 62.91 -26.81
N ARG A 524 -17.19 63.22 -27.80
CA ARG A 524 -16.82 63.95 -29.01
C ARG A 524 -16.38 65.37 -28.71
#